data_AF-I4B5C8-F1
#
_entry.id   AF-I4B5C8-F1
#
_cell.length_a   1.000
_cell.length_b   1.000
_cell.length_c   1.000
_cell.angle_alpha   90.00
_cell.angle_beta   90.00
_cell.angle_gamma   90.00
#
_symmetry.space_group_name_H-M   'P 1'
#
loop_
_entity.id
_entity.type
_entity.pdbx_description
1 polymer ?
#
loop_
_entity_poly.entity_id
_entity_poly.type
_entity_poly.pdbx_seq_one_letter_code
_entity_poly.pdbx_strand_id
1 'polypeptide(L)'
;MAELQTGSIATREEELLADFEVFDDWADRYRYLIELGEGLPALAPEHKTEANKVQGCQSQVWLVAKKADGRIYFDADSDSAITRGLIALLVRLFSGATANEIGGANLSIIERLGFAKHLSMSRANGFASMIQMIKRLASQS
;
A
#
# COMPACT_ATOMS: atom_id res chain seq x y z
N MET A 1 -6.01 5.37 18.36
CA MET A 1 -4.70 5.70 17.78
C MET A 1 -4.08 4.36 17.41
N ALA A 2 -3.94 4.05 16.12
CA ALA A 2 -3.36 2.77 15.71
C ALA A 2 -1.91 2.72 16.21
N GLU A 3 -1.58 1.71 17.02
CA GLU A 3 -0.21 1.42 17.41
C GLU A 3 0.57 1.15 16.12
N LEU A 4 1.36 2.13 15.68
CA LEU A 4 2.25 1.97 14.54
C LEU A 4 3.33 0.96 14.96
N GLN A 5 3.13 -0.31 14.61
CA GLN A 5 4.08 -1.40 14.84
C GLN A 5 5.47 -0.97 14.36
N THR A 6 6.40 -0.80 15.30
CA THR A 6 7.81 -0.46 15.09
C THR A 6 8.64 -1.64 14.59
N GLY A 7 8.00 -2.60 13.90
CA GLY A 7 8.66 -3.73 13.26
C GLY A 7 9.34 -3.36 11.95
N SER A 8 10.30 -4.19 11.52
CA SER A 8 10.92 -4.07 10.19
C SER A 8 9.89 -4.31 9.07
N ILE A 9 10.18 -3.88 7.84
CA ILE A 9 9.34 -4.19 6.68
C ILE A 9 9.13 -5.71 6.54
N ALA A 10 10.16 -6.52 6.79
CA ALA A 10 10.07 -7.97 6.71
C ALA A 10 9.08 -8.55 7.73
N THR A 11 9.10 -8.06 8.97
CA THR A 11 8.14 -8.47 10.01
C THR A 11 6.70 -8.15 9.61
N ARG A 12 6.46 -6.94 9.08
CA ARG A 12 5.12 -6.55 8.62
C ARG A 12 4.68 -7.32 7.37
N GLU A 13 5.61 -7.69 6.50
CA GLU A 13 5.32 -8.58 5.37
C GLU A 13 4.87 -9.96 5.86
N GLU A 14 5.56 -10.54 6.83
CA GLU A 14 5.17 -11.83 7.43
C GLU A 14 3.79 -11.76 8.11
N GLU A 15 3.52 -10.70 8.87
CA GLU A 15 2.21 -10.48 9.50
C GLU A 15 1.10 -10.32 8.46
N LEU A 16 1.32 -9.52 7.41
CA LEU A 16 0.36 -9.39 6.31
C LEU A 16 0.12 -10.75 5.66
N LEU A 17 1.15 -11.54 5.40
CA LEU A 17 0.96 -12.85 4.80
C LEU A 17 0.18 -13.80 5.70
N ALA A 18 0.49 -13.81 7.00
CA ALA A 18 -0.27 -14.58 7.98
C ALA A 18 -1.75 -14.16 8.00
N ASP A 19 -2.04 -12.86 7.95
CA ASP A 19 -3.42 -12.34 7.87
C ASP A 19 -4.15 -12.85 6.61
N PHE A 20 -3.46 -13.03 5.48
CA PHE A 20 -4.06 -13.54 4.25
C PHE A 20 -4.13 -15.07 4.18
N GLU A 21 -3.27 -15.78 4.91
CA GLU A 21 -3.22 -17.24 4.96
C GLU A 21 -4.41 -17.86 5.68
N VAL A 22 -5.09 -17.12 6.58
CA VAL A 22 -6.31 -17.59 7.25
C VAL A 22 -7.50 -17.74 6.31
N PHE A 23 -7.43 -17.18 5.10
CA PHE A 23 -8.50 -17.21 4.12
C PHE A 23 -8.22 -18.26 3.04
N ASP A 24 -9.13 -19.25 2.96
CA ASP A 24 -9.06 -20.37 2.02
C ASP A 24 -9.42 -19.97 0.59
N ASP A 25 -10.28 -18.96 0.42
CA ASP A 25 -10.76 -18.53 -0.89
C ASP A 25 -10.41 -17.08 -1.25
N TRP A 26 -10.48 -16.79 -2.55
CA TRP A 26 -10.19 -15.45 -3.08
C TRP A 26 -11.22 -14.40 -2.67
N ALA A 27 -12.49 -14.80 -2.49
CA ALA A 27 -13.55 -13.85 -2.17
C ALA A 27 -13.38 -13.27 -0.77
N ASP A 28 -12.93 -14.08 0.19
CA ASP A 28 -12.57 -13.67 1.55
C ASP A 28 -11.35 -12.73 1.53
N ARG A 29 -10.28 -13.09 0.81
CA ARG A 29 -9.10 -12.22 0.64
C ARG A 29 -9.46 -10.89 -0.01
N TYR A 30 -10.36 -10.92 -0.99
CA TYR A 30 -10.87 -9.72 -1.64
C TYR A 30 -11.64 -8.84 -0.66
N ARG A 31 -12.52 -9.43 0.17
CA ARG A 31 -13.24 -8.69 1.21
C ARG A 31 -12.29 -8.08 2.23
N TYR A 32 -11.28 -8.82 2.67
CA TYR A 32 -10.25 -8.30 3.57
C TYR A 32 -9.48 -7.12 2.97
N LEU A 33 -9.17 -7.14 1.66
CA LEU A 33 -8.61 -5.96 0.99
C LEU A 33 -9.54 -4.75 1.06
N ILE A 34 -10.85 -4.93 0.86
CA ILE A 34 -11.80 -3.83 0.98
C ILE A 34 -11.80 -3.26 2.40
N GLU A 35 -11.83 -4.11 3.42
CA GLU A 35 -11.78 -3.71 4.84
C GLU A 35 -10.49 -2.93 5.18
N LEU A 36 -9.34 -3.38 4.67
CA LEU A 36 -8.08 -2.64 4.80
C LEU A 36 -8.19 -1.24 4.18
N GLY A 37 -8.84 -1.14 3.01
CA GLY A 37 -9.09 0.12 2.34
C GLY A 37 -10.00 1.06 3.14
N GLU A 38 -11.07 0.53 3.72
CA GLU A 38 -12.02 1.27 4.58
C GLU A 38 -11.35 1.79 5.86
N GLY A 39 -10.37 1.06 6.38
CA GLY A 39 -9.56 1.46 7.53
C GLY A 39 -8.63 2.66 7.27
N LEU A 40 -8.39 3.04 6.01
CA LEU A 40 -7.60 4.24 5.70
C LEU A 40 -8.36 5.52 6.08
N PRO A 41 -7.71 6.47 6.79
CA PRO A 41 -8.27 7.81 6.98
C PRO A 41 -8.59 8.48 5.64
N ALA A 42 -9.65 9.28 5.62
CA ALA A 42 -9.97 10.07 4.44
C ALA A 42 -8.84 11.05 4.12
N LEU A 43 -8.35 11.02 2.88
CA LEU A 43 -7.36 11.97 2.42
C LEU A 43 -8.02 13.33 2.15
N ALA A 44 -7.48 14.39 2.78
CA ALA A 44 -8.00 15.74 2.64
C ALA A 44 -8.02 16.19 1.16
N PRO A 45 -9.04 16.94 0.70
CA PRO A 45 -9.17 17.34 -0.70
C PRO A 45 -7.95 18.06 -1.27
N GLU A 46 -7.24 18.83 -0.45
CA GLU A 46 -6.05 19.60 -0.83
C GLU A 46 -4.87 18.69 -1.19
N HIS A 47 -4.90 17.43 -0.75
CA HIS A 47 -3.90 16.43 -1.07
C HIS A 47 -4.25 15.61 -2.33
N LYS A 48 -5.46 15.73 -2.87
CA LYS A 48 -5.88 15.05 -4.11
C LYS A 48 -5.46 15.83 -5.36
N THR A 49 -4.16 16.11 -5.47
CA THR A 49 -3.56 16.86 -6.59
C THR A 49 -2.90 15.93 -7.60
N GLU A 50 -2.64 16.42 -8.81
CA GLU A 50 -1.89 15.66 -9.82
C GLU A 50 -0.46 15.29 -9.38
N ALA A 51 0.16 16.10 -8.50
CA ALA A 51 1.49 15.81 -7.95
C ALA A 51 1.51 14.58 -7.02
N ASN A 52 0.39 14.33 -6.33
CA ASN A 52 0.23 13.20 -5.42
C ASN A 52 -0.41 11.99 -6.10
N LYS A 53 -0.79 12.12 -7.38
CA LYS A 53 -1.50 11.07 -8.12
C LYS A 53 -0.54 10.00 -8.61
N VAL A 54 -0.92 8.74 -8.43
CA VAL A 54 -0.20 7.59 -8.99
C VAL A 54 -0.56 7.44 -10.47
N GLN A 55 0.43 7.57 -11.34
CA GLN A 55 0.23 7.41 -12.78
C GLN A 55 0.20 5.92 -13.18
N GLY A 56 -0.58 5.58 -14.20
CA GLY A 56 -0.66 4.21 -14.74
C GLY A 56 -1.67 3.29 -14.02
N CYS A 57 -2.42 3.79 -13.05
CA CYS A 57 -3.60 3.11 -12.52
C CYS A 57 -4.82 3.44 -13.41
N GLN A 58 -5.71 2.46 -13.61
CA GLN A 58 -7.00 2.71 -14.27
C GLN A 58 -7.94 3.54 -13.38
N SER A 59 -7.95 3.23 -12.09
CA SER A 59 -8.58 4.02 -11.03
C SER A 59 -7.66 5.15 -10.58
N GLN A 60 -8.26 6.20 -10.02
CA GLN A 60 -7.50 7.29 -9.43
C GLN A 60 -6.97 6.87 -8.07
N VAL A 61 -5.69 7.16 -7.83
CA VAL A 61 -5.01 6.87 -6.57
C VAL A 61 -4.17 8.08 -6.22
N TRP A 62 -4.27 8.54 -4.99
CA TRP A 62 -3.42 9.59 -4.44
C TRP A 62 -2.64 9.04 -3.27
N LEU A 63 -1.38 9.43 -3.18
CA LEU A 63 -0.46 9.01 -2.14
C LEU A 63 0.36 10.22 -1.71
N VAL A 64 0.41 10.47 -0.40
CA VAL A 64 1.26 11.48 0.20
C VAL A 64 2.21 10.83 1.18
N ALA A 65 3.40 11.43 1.34
CA ALA A 65 4.39 11.01 2.30
C ALA A 65 4.67 12.15 3.29
N LYS A 66 4.83 11.79 4.57
CA LYS A 66 5.23 12.70 5.65
C LYS A 66 6.43 12.09 6.34
N LYS A 67 7.49 12.88 6.53
CA LYS A 67 8.66 12.47 7.30
C LYS A 67 8.57 12.98 8.72
N ALA A 68 8.79 12.07 9.67
CA ALA A 68 8.90 12.39 11.09
C ALA A 68 9.96 11.48 11.69
N ASP A 69 10.89 12.05 12.46
CA ASP A 69 11.92 11.32 13.20
C ASP A 69 12.74 10.33 12.35
N GLY A 70 13.08 10.73 11.11
CA GLY A 70 13.83 9.91 10.17
C GLY A 70 13.04 8.76 9.52
N ARG A 71 11.75 8.66 9.81
CA ARG A 71 10.82 7.66 9.26
C ARG A 71 9.79 8.31 8.35
N ILE A 72 9.20 7.53 7.46
CA ILE A 72 8.25 7.99 6.44
C ILE A 72 6.89 7.35 6.67
N TYR A 73 5.85 8.17 6.71
CA TYR A 73 4.46 7.76 6.90
C TYR A 73 3.66 8.14 5.67
N PHE A 74 2.77 7.24 5.25
CA PHE A 74 1.99 7.42 4.04
C PHE A 74 0.50 7.56 4.37
N ASP A 75 -0.15 8.53 3.73
CA ASP A 75 -1.62 8.60 3.65
C ASP A 75 -2.01 8.40 2.18
N ALA A 76 -3.11 7.70 1.93
CA ALA A 76 -3.54 7.38 0.58
C ALA A 76 -5.06 7.33 0.44
N ASP A 77 -5.54 7.49 -0.78
CA ASP A 77 -6.95 7.30 -1.13
C ASP A 77 -7.10 6.85 -2.59
N SER A 78 -8.25 6.26 -2.92
CA SER A 78 -8.61 5.87 -4.28
C SER A 78 -10.12 5.94 -4.51
N ASP A 79 -10.50 6.23 -5.76
CA ASP A 79 -11.91 6.20 -6.21
C ASP A 79 -12.48 4.80 -6.41
N SER A 80 -11.67 3.75 -6.25
CA SER A 80 -12.08 2.35 -6.36
C SER A 80 -11.78 1.59 -5.07
N ALA A 81 -12.78 0.91 -4.51
CA ALA A 81 -12.65 0.20 -3.24
C ALA A 81 -11.52 -0.85 -3.27
N ILE A 82 -11.40 -1.64 -4.35
CA ILE A 82 -10.33 -2.64 -4.47
C ILE A 82 -8.95 -1.99 -4.60
N THR A 83 -8.85 -0.90 -5.34
CA THR A 83 -7.59 -0.16 -5.49
C THR A 83 -7.19 0.53 -4.18
N ARG A 84 -8.17 1.04 -3.43
CA ARG A 84 -7.99 1.58 -2.08
C ARG A 84 -7.46 0.51 -1.13
N GLY A 85 -7.99 -0.72 -1.21
CA GLY A 85 -7.48 -1.87 -0.46
C GLY A 85 -6.03 -2.21 -0.79
N LEU A 86 -5.68 -2.24 -2.07
CA LEU A 86 -4.30 -2.49 -2.51
C LEU A 86 -3.33 -1.42 -1.98
N ILE A 87 -3.65 -0.13 -2.12
CA ILE A 87 -2.76 0.92 -1.60
C ILE A 87 -2.72 0.90 -0.06
N ALA A 88 -3.80 0.52 0.62
CA ALA A 88 -3.82 0.38 2.08
C ALA A 88 -2.83 -0.68 2.58
N LEU A 89 -2.73 -1.81 1.88
CA LEU A 89 -1.75 -2.86 2.19
C LEU A 89 -0.32 -2.30 2.10
N LEU A 90 -0.01 -1.53 1.06
CA LEU A 90 1.31 -0.91 0.91
C LEU A 90 1.57 0.17 1.98
N VAL A 91 0.56 0.96 2.32
CA VAL A 91 0.64 1.95 3.41
C VAL A 91 0.98 1.25 4.73
N ARG A 92 0.31 0.12 5.05
CA ARG A 92 0.59 -0.69 6.26
C ARG A 92 2.00 -1.29 6.23
N LEU A 93 2.46 -1.76 5.07
CA LEU A 93 3.79 -2.35 4.93
C LEU A 93 4.92 -1.31 5.13
N PHE A 94 4.80 -0.14 4.49
CA PHE A 94 5.90 0.81 4.37
C PHE A 94 5.88 1.97 5.38
N SER A 95 4.73 2.30 5.97
CA SER A 95 4.67 3.41 6.93
C SER A 95 5.53 3.15 8.16
N GLY A 96 6.21 4.17 8.64
CA GLY A 96 7.17 4.08 9.72
C GLY A 96 8.52 3.47 9.33
N ALA A 97 8.78 3.14 8.06
CA ALA A 97 10.10 2.72 7.60
C ALA A 97 10.97 3.92 7.19
N THR A 98 12.29 3.71 7.16
CA THR A 98 13.26 4.69 6.65
C THR A 98 13.32 4.65 5.12
N ALA A 99 13.82 5.73 4.50
CA ALA A 99 14.02 5.79 3.05
C ALA A 99 14.89 4.63 2.51
N ASN A 100 15.93 4.24 3.27
CA ASN A 100 16.82 3.14 2.90
C ASN A 100 16.10 1.79 2.92
N GLU A 101 15.30 1.52 3.96
CA GLU A 101 14.50 0.29 4.05
C GLU A 101 13.49 0.20 2.89
N ILE A 102 12.78 1.30 2.60
CA ILE A 102 11.80 1.36 1.50
C ILE A 102 12.48 1.16 0.14
N GLY A 103 13.63 1.80 -0.08
CA GLY A 103 14.40 1.66 -1.32
C GLY A 103 14.87 0.22 -1.54
N GLY A 104 15.41 -0.41 -0.50
CA GLY A 104 15.94 -1.78 -0.51
C GLY A 104 14.90 -2.89 -0.44
N ALA A 105 13.63 -2.57 -0.15
CA ALA A 105 12.57 -3.58 -0.02
C ALA A 105 12.37 -4.36 -1.33
N ASN A 106 12.36 -5.69 -1.19
CA ASN A 106 11.97 -6.61 -2.24
C ASN A 106 10.43 -6.64 -2.36
N LEU A 107 9.92 -6.81 -3.57
CA LEU A 107 8.49 -6.74 -3.88
C LEU A 107 7.85 -8.13 -4.01
N SER A 108 8.53 -9.16 -3.49
CA SER A 108 8.07 -10.56 -3.49
C SER A 108 6.70 -10.74 -2.85
N ILE A 109 6.27 -9.82 -1.99
CA ILE A 109 4.94 -9.84 -1.36
C ILE A 109 3.79 -9.93 -2.40
N ILE A 110 3.94 -9.32 -3.59
CA ILE A 110 2.92 -9.38 -4.65
C ILE A 110 2.64 -10.83 -5.07
N GLU A 111 3.70 -11.60 -5.24
CA GLU A 111 3.63 -12.99 -5.67
C GLU A 111 3.13 -13.88 -4.53
N ARG A 112 3.63 -13.63 -3.31
CA ARG A 112 3.29 -14.41 -2.11
C ARG A 112 1.83 -14.26 -1.70
N LEU A 113 1.24 -13.07 -1.86
CA LEU A 113 -0.19 -12.85 -1.64
C LEU A 113 -1.09 -13.57 -2.66
N GLY A 114 -0.52 -14.07 -3.76
CA GLY A 114 -1.25 -14.78 -4.81
C GLY A 114 -2.12 -13.86 -5.68
N PHE A 115 -2.02 -12.54 -5.50
CA PHE A 115 -2.86 -11.56 -6.18
C PHE A 115 -2.66 -11.56 -7.69
N ALA A 116 -1.45 -11.88 -8.16
CA ALA A 116 -1.15 -11.96 -9.59
C ALA A 116 -2.06 -12.93 -10.36
N LYS A 117 -2.63 -13.95 -9.71
CA LYS A 117 -3.53 -14.93 -10.32
C LYS A 117 -5.00 -14.47 -10.39
N HIS A 118 -5.37 -13.48 -9.57
CA HIS A 118 -6.77 -13.08 -9.40
C HIS A 118 -7.04 -11.60 -9.76
N LEU A 119 -6.01 -10.77 -9.78
CA LEU A 119 -6.09 -9.40 -10.27
C LEU A 119 -6.03 -9.38 -11.80
N SER A 120 -6.80 -8.49 -12.41
CA SER A 120 -6.63 -8.20 -13.83
C SER A 120 -5.23 -7.61 -14.08
N MET A 121 -4.71 -7.78 -15.29
CA MET A 121 -3.42 -7.22 -15.70
C MET A 121 -3.31 -5.72 -15.40
N SER A 122 -4.40 -4.96 -15.58
CA SER A 122 -4.44 -3.53 -15.24
C SER A 122 -4.24 -3.27 -13.74
N ARG A 123 -4.84 -4.08 -12.86
CA ARG A 123 -4.68 -3.94 -11.41
C ARG A 123 -3.29 -4.35 -10.94
N ALA A 124 -2.72 -5.40 -11.51
CA ALA A 124 -1.34 -5.80 -11.24
C ALA A 124 -0.36 -4.69 -11.63
N ASN A 125 -0.53 -4.08 -12.81
CA ASN A 125 0.28 -2.94 -13.26
C ASN A 125 0.08 -1.71 -12.35
N GLY A 126 -1.17 -1.40 -11.98
CA GLY A 126 -1.47 -0.32 -11.04
C GLY A 126 -0.80 -0.52 -9.68
N PHE A 127 -0.78 -1.75 -9.17
CA PHE A 127 -0.11 -2.08 -7.92
C PHE A 127 1.42 -1.87 -8.01
N ALA A 128 2.04 -2.28 -9.13
CA ALA A 128 3.44 -1.98 -9.38
C ALA A 128 3.71 -0.46 -9.44
N SER A 129 2.84 0.32 -10.09
CA SER A 129 2.95 1.78 -10.13
C SER A 129 2.86 2.42 -8.73
N MET A 130 1.99 1.92 -7.86
CA MET A 130 1.90 2.40 -6.47
C MET A 130 3.21 2.20 -5.71
N ILE A 131 3.85 1.05 -5.88
CA ILE A 131 5.14 0.76 -5.24
C ILE A 131 6.22 1.71 -5.76
N GLN A 132 6.26 1.96 -7.07
CA GLN A 132 7.21 2.93 -7.63
C GLN A 132 6.98 4.33 -7.08
N MET A 133 5.72 4.74 -6.90
CA MET A 133 5.38 6.01 -6.26
C MET A 133 5.86 6.06 -4.80
N ILE A 134 5.67 4.99 -4.01
CA ILE A 134 6.18 4.89 -2.64
C ILE A 134 7.69 5.07 -2.60
N LYS A 135 8.44 4.33 -3.43
CA LYS A 135 9.90 4.44 -3.50
C LYS A 135 10.34 5.84 -3.92
N ARG A 136 9.63 6.46 -4.87
CA ARG A 136 9.90 7.83 -5.32
C ARG A 136 9.66 8.86 -4.22
N LEU A 137 8.54 8.78 -3.51
CA LEU A 137 8.24 9.70 -2.41
C LEU A 137 9.23 9.51 -1.26
N ALA A 138 9.62 8.25 -0.99
CA ALA A 138 10.60 7.94 0.04
C ALA A 138 11.99 8.52 -0.24
N SER A 139 12.43 8.58 -1.50
CA SER A 139 13.72 9.16 -1.86
C SER A 139 13.72 10.70 -1.89
N GLN A 140 12.54 11.33 -1.90
CA GLN A 140 12.37 12.78 -1.96
C GLN A 140 12.04 13.42 -0.59
N SER A 141 11.81 12.60 0.45
CA SER A 141 11.38 13.05 1.79
C SER A 141 12.53 13.11 2.80
#